data_AF-A0A6B2L956-F1
#
_entry.id   AF-A0A6B2L956-F1
#
_cell.length_a   1.000
_cell.length_b   1.000
_cell.length_c   1.000
_cell.angle_alpha   90.00
_cell.angle_beta   90.00
_cell.angle_gamma   90.00
#
_symmetry.space_group_name_H-M   'P 1'
#
loop_
_entity.id
_entity.type
_entity.pdbx_description
1 polymer ?
#
loop_
_entity_poly.entity_id
_entity_poly.type
_entity_poly.pdbx_seq_one_letter_code
_entity_poly.pdbx_strand_id
1 'polypeptide(L)'
;MGLGLSHPVTSKVLYRKGNQKFRVGAASMHGWRDTMEDAHTINLSLENHKNSAFFGIFDGHSGSLCSKYIAQTLPKKIDEKVTDFKDEKLIREIVMEADQDFLDADEFRNKDDGSAGIFTLASCNDDNTYTLVNGNIGDSRIVLYKKLQDGFEIVACTQDHKPTNEAERKRIEAAGGCVQMARVDGQLALSRAFGDRMLKHPMSLPPADRKVTSDPDVHSIVVTSDDYLFLACDGIYEGDVFTRESVMKFISDNLEKTNDLALICANVLDECLRRGSRDNMSAMIVQFVSGEDYHSDKNEYVPGIWHAEEGDSRFQEAYRKDASDSGYTLDQALELLKKRTEKAAGSD
;
A
#
# COMPACT_ATOMS: atom_id res chain seq x y z
N MET A 1 -15.21 12.08 -10.36
CA MET A 1 -13.94 11.54 -10.90
C MET A 1 -13.79 12.08 -12.30
N GLY A 2 -12.64 12.67 -12.65
CA GLY A 2 -12.36 13.07 -14.02
C GLY A 2 -12.37 11.85 -14.94
N LEU A 3 -12.53 12.07 -16.25
CA LEU A 3 -12.28 11.01 -17.23
C LEU A 3 -10.82 10.55 -17.04
N GLY A 4 -10.61 9.27 -16.74
CA GLY A 4 -9.28 8.67 -16.64
C GLY A 4 -8.50 8.76 -17.94
N LEU A 5 -7.32 8.16 -17.98
CA LEU A 5 -6.50 8.08 -19.20
C LEU A 5 -7.25 7.37 -20.34
N SER A 6 -6.85 7.64 -21.58
CA SER A 6 -7.35 6.92 -22.77
C SER A 6 -6.89 5.47 -22.83
N HIS A 7 -5.70 5.21 -22.28
CA HIS A 7 -5.08 3.90 -22.15
C HIS A 7 -4.50 3.76 -20.74
N PRO A 8 -4.46 2.55 -20.15
CA PRO A 8 -3.81 2.36 -18.87
C PRO A 8 -2.28 2.33 -19.03
N VAL A 9 -1.56 2.97 -18.12
CA VAL A 9 -0.11 2.80 -17.99
C VAL A 9 0.14 1.47 -17.28
N THR A 10 0.41 0.44 -18.09
CA THR A 10 0.57 -0.97 -17.65
C THR A 10 1.99 -1.32 -17.22
N SER A 11 2.89 -0.35 -17.23
CA SER A 11 4.22 -0.47 -16.64
C SER A 11 4.14 -0.85 -15.18
N LYS A 12 5.10 -1.65 -14.72
CA LYS A 12 5.16 -2.12 -13.34
C LYS A 12 6.55 -1.93 -12.77
N VAL A 13 6.62 -1.67 -11.48
CA VAL A 13 7.86 -1.71 -10.71
C VAL A 13 7.80 -2.89 -9.76
N LEU A 14 8.76 -3.81 -9.86
CA LEU A 14 8.84 -5.02 -9.06
C LEU A 14 9.98 -4.92 -8.05
N TYR A 15 9.68 -5.29 -6.80
CA TYR A 15 10.59 -5.20 -5.66
C TYR A 15 10.82 -6.58 -5.09
N ARG A 16 12.09 -7.01 -5.04
CA ARG A 16 12.51 -8.28 -4.43
C ARG A 16 13.47 -7.99 -3.29
N LYS A 17 13.02 -8.23 -2.07
CA LYS A 17 13.77 -7.91 -0.85
C LYS A 17 13.74 -9.14 0.06
N GLY A 18 14.90 -9.53 0.56
CA GLY A 18 14.97 -10.62 1.52
C GLY A 18 16.19 -10.56 2.42
N ASN A 19 16.06 -11.18 3.58
CA ASN A 19 17.12 -11.39 4.55
C ASN A 19 16.94 -12.77 5.21
N GLN A 20 17.64 -13.04 6.31
CA GLN A 20 17.58 -14.31 7.03
C GLN A 20 16.19 -14.68 7.58
N LYS A 21 15.25 -13.73 7.66
CA LYS A 21 13.96 -13.89 8.34
C LYS A 21 12.75 -13.67 7.43
N PHE A 22 12.92 -12.85 6.40
CA PHE A 22 11.81 -12.42 5.56
C PHE A 22 12.16 -12.59 4.08
N ARG A 23 11.16 -13.04 3.31
CA ARG A 23 11.12 -12.97 1.85
C ARG A 23 9.94 -12.09 1.46
N VAL A 24 10.21 -10.97 0.78
CA VAL A 24 9.21 -9.95 0.47
C VAL A 24 9.23 -9.59 -1.01
N GLY A 25 8.08 -9.73 -1.65
CA GLY A 25 7.82 -9.24 -3.00
C GLY A 25 6.81 -8.12 -2.97
N ALA A 26 7.01 -7.08 -3.77
CA ALA A 26 5.99 -6.07 -4.02
C ALA A 26 5.94 -5.69 -5.49
N ALA A 27 4.79 -5.18 -5.92
CA ALA A 27 4.63 -4.60 -7.24
C ALA A 27 3.70 -3.38 -7.18
N SER A 28 3.90 -2.43 -8.08
CA SER A 28 3.01 -1.28 -8.26
C SER A 28 2.73 -1.01 -9.73
N MET A 29 1.53 -0.52 -10.04
CA MET A 29 1.07 -0.13 -11.38
C MET A 29 0.25 1.14 -11.32
N HIS A 30 0.51 2.05 -12.26
CA HIS A 30 -0.19 3.32 -12.37
C HIS A 30 -1.65 3.17 -12.82
N GLY A 31 -1.92 2.25 -13.75
CA GLY A 31 -3.28 1.93 -14.18
C GLY A 31 -3.89 3.05 -15.02
N TRP A 32 -5.15 3.40 -14.75
CA TRP A 32 -5.93 4.37 -15.53
C TRP A 32 -5.88 5.81 -14.99
N ARG A 33 -5.19 6.04 -13.87
CA ARG A 33 -5.05 7.37 -13.24
C ARG A 33 -3.96 8.19 -13.94
N ASP A 34 -4.07 9.52 -13.86
CA ASP A 34 -3.05 10.43 -14.40
C ASP A 34 -1.76 10.45 -13.58
N THR A 35 -1.88 10.22 -12.28
CA THR A 35 -0.81 10.29 -11.29
C THR A 35 -0.74 9.01 -10.46
N MET A 36 0.50 8.61 -10.11
CA MET A 36 0.79 7.51 -9.21
C MET A 36 0.98 8.13 -7.83
N GLU A 37 -0.07 8.01 -7.01
CA GLU A 37 -0.12 8.63 -5.68
C GLU A 37 0.18 7.62 -4.57
N ASP A 38 0.15 6.33 -4.87
CA ASP A 38 0.62 5.27 -3.96
C ASP A 38 2.12 5.40 -3.62
N ALA A 39 2.45 5.01 -2.39
CA ALA A 39 3.80 4.74 -1.91
C ALA A 39 3.81 3.45 -1.07
N HIS A 40 4.98 2.86 -0.88
CA HIS A 40 5.14 1.70 0.01
C HIS A 40 6.53 1.68 0.65
N THR A 41 6.68 0.88 1.69
CA THR A 41 7.93 0.74 2.45
C THR A 41 8.20 -0.73 2.76
N ILE A 42 9.45 -1.16 2.54
CA ILE A 42 9.95 -2.48 2.91
C ILE A 42 11.26 -2.30 3.68
N ASN A 43 11.20 -2.34 5.01
CA ASN A 43 12.36 -2.34 5.88
C ASN A 43 12.49 -3.72 6.52
N LEU A 44 13.44 -4.53 6.04
CA LEU A 44 13.65 -5.90 6.53
C LEU A 44 14.31 -5.96 7.92
N SER A 45 14.84 -4.84 8.39
CA SER A 45 15.38 -4.63 9.72
C SER A 45 15.21 -3.16 10.09
N LEU A 46 14.84 -2.89 11.33
CA LEU A 46 14.91 -1.57 11.93
C LEU A 46 16.28 -1.35 12.60
N GLU A 47 16.71 -0.11 12.80
CA GLU A 47 18.04 0.25 13.31
C GLU A 47 18.17 -0.03 14.80
N ASN A 48 17.21 0.46 15.60
CA ASN A 48 17.16 0.22 17.04
C ASN A 48 16.55 -1.15 17.37
N HIS A 49 15.72 -1.68 16.46
CA HIS A 49 15.04 -2.98 16.62
C HIS A 49 15.42 -3.97 15.52
N LYS A 50 16.68 -4.45 15.54
CA LYS A 50 17.26 -5.32 14.50
C LYS A 50 16.55 -6.66 14.25
N ASN A 51 15.69 -7.07 15.17
CA ASN A 51 14.87 -8.27 15.02
C ASN A 51 13.47 -8.00 14.46
N SER A 52 13.16 -6.74 14.16
CA SER A 52 11.87 -6.27 13.67
C SER A 52 11.99 -5.72 12.25
N ALA A 53 10.93 -5.91 11.48
CA ALA A 53 10.76 -5.34 10.14
C ALA A 53 9.52 -4.43 10.10
N PHE A 54 9.49 -3.51 9.13
CA PHE A 54 8.35 -2.65 8.83
C PHE A 54 7.95 -2.82 7.37
N PHE A 55 6.67 -3.09 7.15
CA PHE A 55 6.05 -3.20 5.83
C PHE A 55 4.86 -2.27 5.77
N GLY A 56 4.70 -1.48 4.70
CA GLY A 56 3.54 -0.60 4.59
C GLY A 56 3.19 -0.23 3.16
N ILE A 57 1.91 0.07 2.94
CA ILE A 57 1.35 0.60 1.69
C ILE A 57 0.51 1.82 2.06
N PHE A 58 0.71 2.90 1.31
CA PHE A 58 0.12 4.21 1.54
C PHE A 58 -0.50 4.67 0.23
N ASP A 59 -1.82 4.67 0.18
CA ASP A 59 -2.63 5.05 -0.98
C ASP A 59 -2.89 6.56 -0.88
N GLY A 60 -2.33 7.31 -1.82
CA GLY A 60 -2.35 8.77 -1.79
C GLY A 60 -3.55 9.34 -2.53
N HIS A 61 -4.05 10.48 -2.08
CA HIS A 61 -5.09 11.22 -2.79
C HIS A 61 -4.86 12.72 -2.75
N SER A 62 -5.33 13.41 -3.79
CA SER A 62 -5.11 14.85 -4.00
C SER A 62 -3.62 15.21 -4.17
N GLY A 63 -2.78 14.23 -4.49
CA GLY A 63 -1.33 14.35 -4.61
C GLY A 63 -0.58 13.25 -3.87
N SER A 64 0.70 13.06 -4.22
CA SER A 64 1.54 11.98 -3.68
C SER A 64 2.44 12.41 -2.50
N LEU A 65 2.35 13.66 -2.02
CA LEU A 65 3.30 14.16 -1.01
C LEU A 65 3.08 13.50 0.34
N CYS A 66 1.81 13.36 0.76
CA CYS A 66 1.45 12.75 2.03
C CYS A 66 1.87 11.27 2.08
N SER A 67 1.47 10.47 1.10
CA SER A 67 1.81 9.04 1.02
C SER A 67 3.32 8.81 1.04
N LYS A 68 4.09 9.57 0.25
CA LYS A 68 5.57 9.48 0.22
C LYS A 68 6.21 9.91 1.54
N TYR A 69 5.71 10.97 2.17
CA TYR A 69 6.24 11.44 3.44
C TYR A 69 6.02 10.39 4.54
N ILE A 70 4.80 9.85 4.65
CA ILE A 70 4.48 8.85 5.67
C ILE A 70 5.26 7.56 5.43
N ALA A 71 5.37 7.09 4.18
CA ALA A 71 6.17 5.92 3.81
C ALA A 71 7.64 6.04 4.30
N GLN A 72 8.21 7.24 4.21
CA GLN A 72 9.60 7.50 4.61
C GLN A 72 9.79 7.74 6.12
N THR A 73 8.82 8.38 6.77
CA THR A 73 8.97 8.91 8.13
C THR A 73 8.41 7.98 9.20
N LEU A 74 7.26 7.36 8.96
CA LEU A 74 6.59 6.48 9.92
C LEU A 74 7.49 5.31 10.43
N PRO A 75 8.18 4.54 9.58
CA PRO A 75 9.07 3.47 10.05
C PRO A 75 10.18 3.98 10.97
N LYS A 76 10.75 5.16 10.68
CA LYS A 76 11.82 5.76 11.48
C LYS A 76 11.31 6.20 12.84
N LYS A 77 10.18 6.90 12.87
CA LYS A 77 9.55 7.33 14.13
C LYS A 77 9.18 6.16 15.02
N ILE A 78 8.63 5.09 14.45
CA ILE A 78 8.35 3.88 15.21
C ILE A 78 9.64 3.30 15.77
N ASP A 79 10.68 3.11 14.94
CA ASP A 79 11.95 2.55 15.40
C ASP A 79 12.65 3.39 16.47
N GLU A 80 12.50 4.72 16.43
CA GLU A 80 13.07 5.64 17.42
C GLU A 80 12.31 5.63 18.75
N LYS A 81 10.99 5.48 18.72
CA LYS A 81 10.12 5.77 19.88
C LYS A 81 9.47 4.56 20.52
N VAL A 82 9.27 3.48 19.76
CA VAL A 82 8.61 2.29 20.29
C VAL A 82 9.54 1.62 21.31
N THR A 83 9.00 1.32 22.49
CA THR A 83 9.71 0.57 23.54
C THR A 83 9.21 -0.85 23.66
N ASP A 84 7.91 -1.05 23.37
CA ASP A 84 7.27 -2.35 23.21
C ASP A 84 6.33 -2.29 22.02
N PHE A 85 6.54 -3.15 21.03
CA PHE A 85 5.69 -3.26 19.85
C PHE A 85 4.25 -3.68 20.20
N LYS A 86 4.01 -4.25 21.37
CA LYS A 86 2.66 -4.61 21.85
C LYS A 86 1.91 -3.44 22.49
N ASP A 87 2.57 -2.30 22.71
CA ASP A 87 1.90 -1.10 23.22
C ASP A 87 1.13 -0.41 22.08
N GLU A 88 -0.09 -0.89 21.85
CA GLU A 88 -0.99 -0.35 20.82
C GLU A 88 -1.27 1.14 21.01
N LYS A 89 -1.31 1.61 22.27
CA LYS A 89 -1.54 3.02 22.57
C LYS A 89 -0.35 3.87 22.13
N LEU A 90 0.88 3.45 22.45
CA LEU A 90 2.09 4.13 22.01
C LEU A 90 2.19 4.15 20.48
N ILE A 91 1.85 3.06 19.80
CA ILE A 91 1.86 3.00 18.34
C ILE A 91 0.87 4.02 17.75
N ARG A 92 -0.36 4.09 18.28
CA ARG A 92 -1.35 5.09 17.85
C ARG A 92 -0.84 6.52 18.04
N GLU A 93 -0.22 6.80 19.19
CA GLU A 93 0.39 8.11 19.47
C GLU A 93 1.49 8.46 18.46
N ILE A 94 2.41 7.53 18.17
CA ILE A 94 3.49 7.73 17.19
C ILE A 94 2.94 7.97 15.78
N VAL A 95 1.90 7.23 15.38
CA VAL A 95 1.29 7.34 14.05
C VAL A 95 0.58 8.70 13.87
N MET A 96 -0.19 9.13 14.88
CA MET A 96 -0.81 10.47 14.87
C MET A 96 0.23 11.60 14.93
N GLU A 97 1.36 11.38 15.59
CA GLU A 97 2.47 12.34 15.58
C GLU A 97 3.11 12.44 14.19
N ALA A 98 3.32 11.33 13.49
CA ALA A 98 3.84 11.33 12.12
C ALA A 98 2.95 12.15 11.17
N ASP A 99 1.64 12.04 11.34
CA ASP A 99 0.65 12.85 10.64
C ASP A 99 0.73 14.34 11.02
N GLN A 100 0.84 14.65 12.31
CA GLN A 100 0.93 16.03 12.78
C GLN A 100 2.21 16.71 12.26
N ASP A 101 3.34 16.00 12.20
CA ASP A 101 4.58 16.52 11.61
C ASP A 101 4.42 16.84 10.13
N PHE A 102 3.69 16.02 9.36
CA PHE A 102 3.35 16.33 7.97
C PHE A 102 2.50 17.61 7.87
N LEU A 103 1.52 17.78 8.76
CA LEU A 103 0.66 18.95 8.81
C LEU A 103 1.39 20.21 9.31
N ASP A 104 2.45 20.10 10.09
CA ASP A 104 3.18 21.26 10.61
C ASP A 104 4.36 21.67 9.71
N ALA A 105 4.82 20.79 8.83
CA ALA A 105 5.87 21.08 7.87
C ALA A 105 5.51 22.26 6.94
N ASP A 106 6.33 23.31 6.97
CA ASP A 106 6.17 24.52 6.14
C ASP A 106 6.06 24.19 4.65
N GLU A 107 6.80 23.18 4.19
CA GLU A 107 6.82 22.70 2.80
C GLU A 107 5.43 22.25 2.30
N PHE A 108 4.61 21.68 3.18
CA PHE A 108 3.30 21.09 2.85
C PHE A 108 2.12 21.94 3.36
N ARG A 109 2.36 23.13 3.93
CA ARG A 109 1.31 23.93 4.58
C ARG A 109 0.12 24.26 3.68
N ASN A 110 0.36 24.47 2.38
CA ASN A 110 -0.65 24.83 1.39
C ASN A 110 -1.11 23.65 0.53
N LYS A 111 -0.81 22.43 0.97
CA LYS A 111 -1.17 21.18 0.30
C LYS A 111 -2.25 20.48 1.11
N ASP A 112 -3.25 19.96 0.40
CA ASP A 112 -4.33 19.15 0.99
C ASP A 112 -4.20 17.69 0.52
N ASP A 113 -2.97 17.27 0.21
CA ASP A 113 -2.61 15.87 0.00
C ASP A 113 -3.04 15.06 1.24
N GLY A 114 -3.63 13.91 1.00
CA GLY A 114 -3.95 12.94 2.03
C GLY A 114 -3.48 11.55 1.62
N SER A 115 -3.58 10.62 2.56
CA SER A 115 -3.27 9.22 2.27
C SER A 115 -3.99 8.28 3.21
N ALA A 116 -4.61 7.24 2.66
CA ALA A 116 -4.88 6.02 3.42
C ALA A 116 -3.58 5.23 3.61
N GLY A 117 -3.46 4.46 4.69
CA GLY A 117 -2.26 3.71 4.97
C GLY A 117 -2.50 2.46 5.80
N ILE A 118 -1.82 1.40 5.43
CA ILE A 118 -1.69 0.17 6.21
C ILE A 118 -0.23 -0.11 6.49
N PHE A 119 0.07 -0.69 7.64
CA PHE A 119 1.40 -1.16 7.95
C PHE A 119 1.39 -2.40 8.84
N THR A 120 2.49 -3.16 8.79
CA THR A 120 2.78 -4.29 9.66
C THR A 120 4.18 -4.12 10.24
N LEU A 121 4.28 -4.15 11.56
CA LEU A 121 5.53 -4.39 12.29
C LEU A 121 5.65 -5.89 12.53
N ALA A 122 6.72 -6.51 12.08
CA ALA A 122 6.94 -7.95 12.23
C ALA A 122 8.19 -8.21 13.07
N SER A 123 8.02 -8.79 14.26
CA SER A 123 9.12 -9.13 15.17
C SER A 123 9.27 -10.64 15.28
N CYS A 124 10.49 -11.14 15.04
CA CYS A 124 10.81 -12.55 15.26
C CYS A 124 10.90 -12.85 16.76
N ASN A 125 10.21 -13.90 17.19
CA ASN A 125 10.25 -14.42 18.56
C ASN A 125 11.29 -15.55 18.70
N ASP A 126 11.65 -15.91 19.94
CA ASP A 126 12.66 -16.94 20.23
C ASP A 126 12.22 -18.37 19.83
N ASP A 127 10.91 -18.60 19.68
CA ASP A 127 10.31 -19.89 19.34
C ASP A 127 10.08 -20.08 17.82
N ASN A 128 10.76 -19.28 16.99
CA ASN A 128 10.60 -19.22 15.53
C ASN A 128 9.18 -18.82 15.05
N THR A 129 8.38 -18.21 15.92
CA THR A 129 7.15 -17.51 15.52
C THR A 129 7.43 -16.03 15.28
N TYR A 130 6.45 -15.33 14.71
CA TYR A 130 6.52 -13.89 14.48
C TYR A 130 5.31 -13.21 15.14
N THR A 131 5.57 -12.14 15.88
CA THR A 131 4.53 -11.23 16.34
C THR A 131 4.35 -10.15 15.28
N LEU A 132 3.14 -10.04 14.73
CA LEU A 132 2.75 -9.01 13.78
C LEU A 132 1.88 -7.98 14.48
N VAL A 133 2.17 -6.71 14.29
CA VAL A 133 1.34 -5.60 14.75
C VAL A 133 0.89 -4.83 13.53
N ASN A 134 -0.40 -4.95 13.22
CA ASN A 134 -1.02 -4.41 12.02
C ASN A 134 -1.71 -3.08 12.37
N GLY A 135 -1.38 -2.02 11.63
CA GLY A 135 -2.04 -0.72 11.72
C GLY A 135 -2.86 -0.43 10.46
N ASN A 136 -4.05 0.14 10.62
CA ASN A 136 -4.92 0.55 9.52
C ASN A 136 -5.46 1.97 9.67
N ILE A 137 -5.37 2.77 8.61
CA ILE A 137 -5.91 4.12 8.49
C ILE A 137 -6.47 4.26 7.07
N GLY A 138 -7.74 3.91 6.86
CA GLY A 138 -8.40 4.05 5.56
C GLY A 138 -8.93 2.71 5.09
N ASP A 139 -8.89 2.48 3.80
CA ASP A 139 -9.52 1.35 3.11
C ASP A 139 -8.54 0.46 2.31
N SER A 140 -7.25 0.70 2.44
CA SER A 140 -6.22 -0.30 2.16
C SER A 140 -6.37 -1.50 3.11
N ARG A 141 -5.94 -2.69 2.67
CA ARG A 141 -6.24 -3.96 3.37
C ARG A 141 -5.01 -4.83 3.61
N ILE A 142 -4.94 -5.38 4.82
CA ILE A 142 -4.02 -6.46 5.18
C ILE A 142 -4.84 -7.75 5.30
N VAL A 143 -4.38 -8.80 4.62
CA VAL A 143 -4.99 -10.13 4.64
C VAL A 143 -3.92 -11.16 4.97
N LEU A 144 -4.19 -12.02 5.95
CA LEU A 144 -3.31 -13.11 6.35
C LEU A 144 -3.82 -14.42 5.76
N TYR A 145 -2.94 -15.15 5.08
CA TYR A 145 -3.09 -16.57 4.86
C TYR A 145 -2.52 -17.29 6.08
N LYS A 146 -3.38 -17.97 6.84
CA LYS A 146 -2.98 -18.74 8.00
C LYS A 146 -3.02 -20.23 7.69
N LYS A 147 -1.87 -20.90 7.72
CA LYS A 147 -1.78 -22.34 7.54
C LYS A 147 -2.36 -23.03 8.78
N LEU A 148 -3.28 -23.95 8.55
CA LEU A 148 -3.82 -24.84 9.58
C LEU A 148 -3.31 -26.26 9.35
N GLN A 149 -3.49 -27.13 10.35
CA GLN A 149 -3.16 -28.55 10.22
C GLN A 149 -3.87 -29.18 9.01
N ASP A 150 -5.17 -28.91 8.87
CA ASP A 150 -6.01 -29.36 7.76
C ASP A 150 -6.57 -28.15 6.99
N GLY A 151 -5.77 -27.63 6.05
CA GLY A 151 -6.17 -26.56 5.14
C GLY A 151 -5.54 -25.21 5.48
N PHE A 152 -6.33 -24.15 5.35
CA PHE A 152 -5.92 -22.77 5.63
C PHE A 152 -7.13 -21.92 6.00
N GLU A 153 -6.86 -20.80 6.65
CA GLU A 153 -7.81 -19.75 6.97
C GLU A 153 -7.35 -18.45 6.33
N ILE A 154 -8.30 -17.69 5.75
CA ILE A 154 -8.05 -16.33 5.27
C ILE A 154 -8.56 -15.37 6.34
N VAL A 155 -7.65 -14.67 6.99
CA VAL A 155 -7.97 -13.75 8.08
C VAL A 155 -7.88 -12.31 7.56
N ALA A 156 -8.98 -11.56 7.65
CA ALA A 156 -8.97 -10.13 7.41
C ALA A 156 -8.35 -9.43 8.62
N CYS A 157 -7.12 -8.92 8.47
CA CYS A 157 -6.40 -8.26 9.57
C CYS A 157 -6.83 -6.81 9.79
N THR A 158 -7.53 -6.21 8.82
CA THR A 158 -7.99 -4.81 8.87
C THR A 158 -9.43 -4.69 8.39
N GLN A 159 -10.14 -3.67 8.89
CA GLN A 159 -11.47 -3.29 8.46
C GLN A 159 -11.43 -1.88 7.86
N ASP A 160 -11.99 -1.72 6.66
CA ASP A 160 -11.98 -0.43 5.95
C ASP A 160 -12.68 0.68 6.76
N HIS A 161 -12.04 1.83 6.85
CA HIS A 161 -12.54 3.04 7.50
C HIS A 161 -13.38 3.89 6.54
N LYS A 162 -14.67 3.54 6.43
CA LYS A 162 -15.64 4.25 5.59
C LYS A 162 -16.47 5.21 6.44
N PRO A 163 -16.82 6.41 5.93
CA PRO A 163 -17.71 7.36 6.63
C PRO A 163 -19.07 6.79 7.04
N THR A 164 -19.53 5.73 6.36
CA THR A 164 -20.80 5.06 6.66
C THR A 164 -20.72 4.07 7.82
N ASN A 165 -19.53 3.70 8.29
CA ASN A 165 -19.36 2.83 9.45
C ASN A 165 -19.92 3.54 10.69
N GLU A 166 -20.62 2.81 11.57
CA GLU A 166 -21.38 3.41 12.66
C GLU A 166 -20.50 4.26 13.61
N ALA A 167 -19.35 3.73 14.03
CA ALA A 167 -18.42 4.45 14.91
C ALA A 167 -17.82 5.69 14.23
N GLU A 168 -17.43 5.56 12.96
CA GLU A 168 -16.86 6.64 12.17
C GLU A 168 -17.86 7.77 11.96
N ARG A 169 -19.11 7.43 11.59
CA ARG A 169 -20.20 8.38 11.43
C ARG A 169 -20.47 9.14 12.72
N LYS A 170 -20.55 8.44 13.86
CA LYS A 170 -20.74 9.07 15.17
C LYS A 170 -19.62 10.07 15.49
N ARG A 171 -18.36 9.71 15.26
CA ARG A 171 -17.22 10.63 15.44
C ARG A 171 -17.35 11.86 14.54
N ILE A 172 -17.63 11.66 13.24
CA ILE A 172 -17.79 12.76 12.27
C ILE A 172 -18.87 13.74 12.70
N GLU A 173 -20.05 13.23 13.10
CA GLU A 173 -21.18 14.05 13.54
C GLU A 173 -20.90 14.74 14.88
N ALA A 174 -20.24 14.07 15.82
CA ALA A 174 -19.81 14.66 17.09
C ALA A 174 -18.78 15.79 16.90
N ALA A 175 -17.94 15.70 15.86
CA ALA A 175 -17.00 16.74 15.46
C ALA A 175 -17.66 17.90 14.68
N GLY A 176 -18.99 17.91 14.55
CA GLY A 176 -19.75 18.93 13.82
C GLY A 176 -19.69 18.80 12.29
N GLY A 177 -19.30 17.62 11.79
CA GLY A 177 -19.39 17.26 10.37
C GLY A 177 -20.68 16.51 10.05
N CYS A 178 -20.76 16.00 8.82
CA CYS A 178 -21.85 15.15 8.37
C CYS A 178 -21.35 14.09 7.38
N VAL A 179 -22.16 13.05 7.17
CA VAL A 179 -21.91 12.03 6.15
C VAL A 179 -22.94 12.19 5.04
N GLN A 180 -22.49 12.58 3.85
CA GLN A 180 -23.33 12.79 2.67
C GLN A 180 -22.79 11.98 1.51
N MET A 181 -23.64 11.17 0.86
CA MET A 181 -23.24 10.31 -0.26
C MET A 181 -22.00 9.44 0.07
N ALA A 182 -21.98 8.86 1.28
CA ALA A 182 -20.86 8.09 1.83
C ALA A 182 -19.52 8.85 1.95
N ARG A 183 -19.58 10.19 2.03
CA ARG A 183 -18.40 11.06 2.16
C ARG A 183 -18.50 11.97 3.38
N VAL A 184 -17.36 12.24 4.02
CA VAL A 184 -17.22 13.24 5.10
C VAL A 184 -17.45 14.63 4.51
N ASP A 185 -18.45 15.35 5.00
CA ASP A 185 -18.89 16.66 4.53
C ASP A 185 -19.13 16.70 3.00
N GLY A 186 -19.49 15.57 2.39
CA GLY A 186 -19.67 15.43 0.94
C GLY A 186 -18.37 15.41 0.12
N GLN A 187 -17.20 15.44 0.78
CA GLN A 187 -15.89 15.62 0.14
C GLN A 187 -15.10 14.31 0.06
N LEU A 188 -14.71 13.73 1.19
CA LEU A 188 -13.78 12.59 1.24
C LEU A 188 -14.50 11.26 1.49
N ALA A 189 -14.18 10.23 0.71
CA ALA A 189 -14.78 8.89 0.84
C ALA A 189 -14.15 8.01 1.95
N LEU A 190 -13.15 8.55 2.65
CA LEU A 190 -12.47 7.95 3.77
C LEU A 190 -12.88 8.66 5.06
N SER A 191 -13.05 7.91 6.14
CA SER A 191 -13.22 8.51 7.47
C SER A 191 -11.90 8.68 8.21
N ARG A 192 -10.85 7.92 7.84
CA ARG A 192 -9.52 8.03 8.43
C ARG A 192 -8.47 8.15 7.34
N ALA A 193 -7.54 9.08 7.51
CA ALA A 193 -6.46 9.36 6.59
C ALA A 193 -5.34 10.19 7.26
N PHE A 194 -4.12 10.02 6.78
CA PHE A 194 -3.03 10.98 6.93
C PHE A 194 -3.32 12.23 6.07
N GLY A 195 -2.78 13.39 6.44
CA GLY A 195 -2.96 14.62 5.66
C GLY A 195 -4.38 15.20 5.78
N ASP A 196 -5.02 15.57 4.67
CA ASP A 196 -6.42 16.08 4.65
C ASP A 196 -6.67 17.22 5.67
N ARG A 197 -5.79 18.23 5.68
CA ARG A 197 -5.77 19.31 6.68
C ARG A 197 -7.15 19.92 6.87
N MET A 198 -7.85 20.21 5.77
CA MET A 198 -9.14 20.90 5.80
C MET A 198 -10.23 20.08 6.51
N LEU A 199 -10.12 18.75 6.51
CA LEU A 199 -11.07 17.84 7.13
C LEU A 199 -10.67 17.41 8.56
N LYS A 200 -9.56 17.96 9.09
CA LYS A 200 -9.12 17.78 10.49
C LYS A 200 -9.69 18.83 11.44
N HIS A 201 -10.59 19.69 10.98
CA HIS A 201 -11.28 20.67 11.83
C HIS A 201 -12.48 20.08 12.59
N PRO A 202 -12.82 20.62 13.79
CA PRO A 202 -12.14 21.72 14.47
C PRO A 202 -10.88 21.28 15.23
N MET A 203 -9.81 22.08 15.16
CA MET A 203 -8.52 21.82 15.84
C MET A 203 -8.60 21.87 17.37
N SER A 204 -9.73 22.32 17.93
CA SER A 204 -10.01 22.29 19.37
C SER A 204 -10.25 20.86 19.89
N LEU A 205 -10.57 19.91 19.01
CA LEU A 205 -10.71 18.50 19.38
C LEU A 205 -9.36 17.77 19.34
N PRO A 206 -9.17 16.76 20.21
CA PRO A 206 -8.06 15.84 20.09
C PRO A 206 -7.97 15.22 18.69
N PRO A 207 -6.76 14.90 18.17
CA PRO A 207 -6.60 14.33 16.83
C PRO A 207 -7.51 13.13 16.52
N ALA A 208 -7.69 12.22 17.48
CA ALA A 208 -8.55 11.04 17.38
C ALA A 208 -10.04 11.36 17.22
N ASP A 209 -10.49 12.53 17.67
CA ASP A 209 -11.91 12.94 17.70
C ASP A 209 -12.30 13.86 16.54
N ARG A 210 -11.39 14.11 15.60
CA ARG A 210 -11.62 14.99 14.43
C ARG A 210 -12.46 14.28 13.36
N LYS A 211 -13.04 15.04 12.41
CA LYS A 211 -13.91 14.48 11.35
C LYS A 211 -13.17 13.43 10.53
N VAL A 212 -12.00 13.78 10.00
CA VAL A 212 -11.01 12.84 9.49
C VAL A 212 -9.88 12.75 10.50
N THR A 213 -9.43 11.53 10.81
CA THR A 213 -8.38 11.29 11.79
C THR A 213 -7.32 10.32 11.26
N SER A 214 -6.09 10.47 11.73
CA SER A 214 -4.98 9.55 11.50
C SER A 214 -4.84 8.51 12.62
N ASP A 215 -5.80 8.45 13.55
CA ASP A 215 -5.82 7.44 14.62
C ASP A 215 -6.00 6.02 14.03
N PRO A 216 -4.99 5.14 14.10
CA PRO A 216 -5.07 3.82 13.49
C PRO A 216 -5.88 2.86 14.35
N ASP A 217 -6.56 1.93 13.69
CA ASP A 217 -6.86 0.65 14.33
C ASP A 217 -5.54 -0.15 14.38
N VAL A 218 -5.20 -0.68 15.56
CA VAL A 218 -3.97 -1.46 15.78
C VAL A 218 -4.33 -2.81 16.39
N HIS A 219 -3.85 -3.89 15.77
CA HIS A 219 -4.11 -5.24 16.24
C HIS A 219 -2.88 -6.13 16.12
N SER A 220 -2.65 -6.94 17.14
CA SER A 220 -1.54 -7.91 17.18
C SER A 220 -1.99 -9.33 16.84
N ILE A 221 -1.17 -10.06 16.08
CA ILE A 221 -1.37 -11.49 15.78
C ILE A 221 -0.04 -12.24 15.76
N VAL A 222 -0.04 -13.48 16.24
CA VAL A 222 1.12 -14.38 16.15
C VAL A 222 0.95 -15.33 14.97
N VAL A 223 2.02 -15.47 14.19
CA VAL A 223 2.08 -16.29 12.97
C VAL A 223 3.32 -17.18 12.98
N THR A 224 3.33 -18.20 12.13
CA THR A 224 4.48 -19.09 11.92
C THR A 224 5.12 -18.87 10.53
N SER A 225 6.18 -19.59 10.24
CA SER A 225 6.85 -19.57 8.93
C SER A 225 6.00 -20.10 7.77
N ASP A 226 4.91 -20.83 8.06
CA ASP A 226 4.01 -21.38 7.04
C ASP A 226 2.92 -20.38 6.61
N ASP A 227 2.80 -19.27 7.34
CA ASP A 227 1.85 -18.19 7.08
C ASP A 227 2.44 -17.15 6.11
N TYR A 228 1.59 -16.35 5.46
CA TYR A 228 2.04 -15.19 4.71
C TYR A 228 1.01 -14.05 4.73
N LEU A 229 1.51 -12.82 4.70
CA LEU A 229 0.67 -11.62 4.58
C LEU A 229 0.57 -11.15 3.14
N PHE A 230 -0.59 -10.60 2.81
CA PHE A 230 -0.85 -9.81 1.63
C PHE A 230 -1.33 -8.40 2.04
N LEU A 231 -0.58 -7.38 1.65
CA LEU A 231 -0.93 -5.98 1.83
C LEU A 231 -1.28 -5.40 0.46
N ALA A 232 -2.35 -4.62 0.37
CA ALA A 232 -2.74 -3.97 -0.87
C ALA A 232 -3.57 -2.69 -0.64
N CYS A 233 -3.48 -1.74 -1.57
CA CYS A 233 -4.40 -0.60 -1.65
C CYS A 233 -5.79 -1.02 -2.15
N ASP A 234 -6.75 -0.09 -2.13
CA ASP A 234 -8.13 -0.39 -2.50
C ASP A 234 -8.31 -0.72 -4.00
N GLY A 235 -7.39 -0.25 -4.85
CA GLY A 235 -7.36 -0.54 -6.29
C GLY A 235 -7.31 -2.03 -6.64
N ILE A 236 -6.87 -2.88 -5.72
CA ILE A 236 -6.91 -4.35 -5.86
C ILE A 236 -8.32 -4.92 -5.64
N TYR A 237 -9.11 -4.25 -4.80
CA TYR A 237 -10.43 -4.68 -4.36
C TYR A 237 -11.56 -3.85 -5.00
N GLU A 238 -11.24 -2.91 -5.90
CA GLU A 238 -12.19 -2.04 -6.55
C GLU A 238 -13.32 -2.84 -7.22
N GLY A 239 -14.58 -2.42 -6.97
CA GLY A 239 -15.77 -3.03 -7.55
C GLY A 239 -16.12 -4.42 -7.01
N ASP A 240 -15.46 -4.90 -5.95
CA ASP A 240 -15.67 -6.20 -5.29
C ASP A 240 -15.60 -7.43 -6.23
N VAL A 241 -15.08 -7.25 -7.45
CA VAL A 241 -14.90 -8.32 -8.45
C VAL A 241 -13.72 -9.23 -8.12
N PHE A 242 -12.79 -8.78 -7.27
CA PHE A 242 -11.67 -9.58 -6.77
C PHE A 242 -11.69 -9.59 -5.24
N THR A 243 -12.57 -10.41 -4.68
CA THR A 243 -12.75 -10.52 -3.23
C THR A 243 -11.46 -10.96 -2.53
N ARG A 244 -11.35 -10.70 -1.22
CA ARG A 244 -10.22 -11.14 -0.39
C ARG A 244 -9.90 -12.63 -0.60
N GLU A 245 -10.90 -13.49 -0.56
CA GLU A 245 -10.73 -14.94 -0.73
C GLU A 245 -10.24 -15.30 -2.13
N SER A 246 -10.78 -14.62 -3.15
CA SER A 246 -10.40 -14.84 -4.54
C SER A 246 -8.96 -14.40 -4.80
N VAL A 247 -8.54 -13.26 -4.24
CA VAL A 247 -7.14 -12.76 -4.32
C VAL A 247 -6.20 -13.74 -3.64
N MET A 248 -6.50 -14.16 -2.41
CA MET A 248 -5.64 -15.07 -1.67
C MET A 248 -5.53 -16.44 -2.33
N LYS A 249 -6.63 -16.94 -2.92
CA LYS A 249 -6.59 -18.15 -3.74
C LYS A 249 -5.73 -17.98 -4.99
N PHE A 250 -5.87 -16.85 -5.70
CA PHE A 250 -5.04 -16.57 -6.88
C PHE A 250 -3.54 -16.54 -6.52
N ILE A 251 -3.18 -15.93 -5.38
CA ILE A 251 -1.80 -15.92 -4.87
C ILE A 251 -1.33 -17.34 -4.56
N SER A 252 -2.13 -18.14 -3.84
CA SER A 252 -1.81 -19.54 -3.53
C SER A 252 -1.55 -20.36 -4.80
N ASP A 253 -2.42 -20.26 -5.81
CA ASP A 253 -2.28 -20.97 -7.08
C ASP A 253 -1.04 -20.52 -7.89
N ASN A 254 -0.54 -19.30 -7.68
CA ASN A 254 0.69 -18.81 -8.29
C ASN A 254 1.95 -19.24 -7.52
N LEU A 255 1.88 -19.32 -6.18
CA LEU A 255 2.97 -19.82 -5.33
C LEU A 255 3.34 -21.27 -5.64
N GLU A 256 2.40 -22.08 -6.17
CA GLU A 256 2.68 -23.44 -6.66
C GLU A 256 3.56 -23.47 -7.92
N LYS A 257 3.62 -22.36 -8.67
CA LYS A 257 4.28 -22.27 -9.99
C LYS A 257 5.62 -21.54 -9.93
N THR A 258 5.76 -20.60 -9.00
CA THR A 258 6.95 -19.78 -8.85
C THR A 258 7.12 -19.34 -7.41
N ASN A 259 8.37 -19.16 -6.98
CA ASN A 259 8.72 -18.56 -5.70
C ASN A 259 8.98 -17.04 -5.82
N ASP A 260 8.79 -16.45 -7.01
CA ASP A 260 9.00 -15.02 -7.25
C ASP A 260 7.79 -14.18 -6.80
N LEU A 261 7.76 -13.79 -5.52
CA LEU A 261 6.68 -13.00 -4.91
C LEU A 261 6.34 -11.69 -5.63
N ALA A 262 7.34 -10.97 -6.16
CA ALA A 262 7.15 -9.73 -6.90
C ALA A 262 6.44 -9.98 -8.24
N LEU A 263 6.77 -11.08 -8.93
CA LEU A 263 6.05 -11.51 -10.11
C LEU A 263 4.60 -11.91 -9.78
N ILE A 264 4.38 -12.57 -8.63
CA ILE A 264 3.03 -12.91 -8.18
C ILE A 264 2.22 -11.64 -7.90
N CYS A 265 2.82 -10.64 -7.24
CA CYS A 265 2.17 -9.33 -7.06
C CYS A 265 1.84 -8.69 -8.41
N ALA A 266 2.77 -8.68 -9.37
CA ALA A 266 2.54 -8.17 -10.72
C ALA A 266 1.36 -8.87 -11.44
N ASN A 267 1.25 -10.20 -11.30
CA ASN A 267 0.14 -10.99 -11.84
C ASN A 267 -1.20 -10.62 -11.17
N VAL A 268 -1.20 -10.32 -9.87
CA VAL A 268 -2.39 -9.81 -9.18
C VAL A 268 -2.81 -8.47 -9.78
N LEU A 269 -1.87 -7.54 -10.03
CA LEU A 269 -2.19 -6.24 -10.61
C LEU A 269 -2.78 -6.38 -12.03
N ASP A 270 -2.21 -7.25 -12.87
CA ASP A 270 -2.74 -7.53 -14.21
C ASP A 270 -4.15 -8.13 -14.16
N GLU A 271 -4.40 -9.02 -13.21
CA GLU A 271 -5.73 -9.61 -13.01
C GLU A 271 -6.74 -8.55 -12.53
N CYS A 272 -6.35 -7.61 -11.66
CA CYS A 272 -7.18 -6.49 -11.23
C CYS A 272 -7.55 -5.57 -12.40
N LEU A 273 -6.56 -5.20 -13.21
CA LEU A 273 -6.78 -4.39 -14.40
C LEU A 273 -7.74 -5.08 -15.38
N ARG A 274 -7.56 -6.39 -15.61
CA ARG A 274 -8.43 -7.20 -16.47
C ARG A 274 -9.87 -7.27 -15.94
N ARG A 275 -10.03 -7.27 -14.61
CA ARG A 275 -11.34 -7.24 -13.93
C ARG A 275 -12.00 -5.86 -13.92
N GLY A 276 -11.29 -4.83 -14.37
CA GLY A 276 -11.83 -3.49 -14.59
C GLY A 276 -11.43 -2.46 -13.54
N SER A 277 -10.44 -2.74 -12.68
CA SER A 277 -9.86 -1.72 -11.81
C SER A 277 -9.36 -0.54 -12.65
N ARG A 278 -9.68 0.67 -12.18
CA ARG A 278 -9.31 1.95 -12.79
C ARG A 278 -8.43 2.79 -11.89
N ASP A 279 -7.95 2.21 -10.79
CA ASP A 279 -7.13 2.90 -9.82
C ASP A 279 -5.63 2.70 -10.01
N ASN A 280 -4.84 3.42 -9.22
CA ASN A 280 -3.50 3.00 -8.87
C ASN A 280 -3.58 1.65 -8.13
N MET A 281 -2.55 0.81 -8.30
CA MET A 281 -2.53 -0.49 -7.66
C MET A 281 -1.14 -0.76 -7.09
N SER A 282 -1.09 -1.06 -5.80
CA SER A 282 0.10 -1.51 -5.10
C SER A 282 -0.21 -2.74 -4.26
N ALA A 283 0.68 -3.73 -4.32
CA ALA A 283 0.52 -5.01 -3.64
C ALA A 283 1.86 -5.51 -3.09
N MET A 284 1.83 -6.17 -1.94
CA MET A 284 3.00 -6.74 -1.28
C MET A 284 2.66 -8.08 -0.64
N ILE A 285 3.54 -9.07 -0.84
CA ILE A 285 3.50 -10.37 -0.16
C ILE A 285 4.71 -10.48 0.77
N VAL A 286 4.46 -10.82 2.03
CA VAL A 286 5.48 -11.05 3.06
C VAL A 286 5.41 -12.50 3.51
N GLN A 287 6.50 -13.24 3.32
CA GLN A 287 6.69 -14.58 3.89
C GLN A 287 7.69 -14.53 5.04
N PHE A 288 7.43 -15.32 6.09
CA PHE A 288 8.19 -15.37 7.34
C PHE A 288 9.27 -16.47 7.33
N VAL A 289 10.04 -16.51 6.25
CA VAL A 289 11.12 -17.46 5.98
C VAL A 289 12.35 -16.74 5.44
N SER A 290 13.53 -17.38 5.48
CA SER A 290 14.72 -16.81 4.85
C SER A 290 14.49 -16.53 3.36
N GLY A 291 14.81 -15.29 2.97
CA GLY A 291 14.82 -14.78 1.61
C GLY A 291 16.21 -14.29 1.21
N GLU A 292 17.29 -14.82 1.78
CA GLU A 292 18.67 -14.45 1.40
C GLU A 292 18.97 -14.69 -0.09
N ASP A 293 18.29 -15.64 -0.71
CA ASP A 293 18.32 -15.92 -2.15
C ASP A 293 17.41 -14.98 -2.98
N TYR A 294 16.61 -14.14 -2.32
CA TYR A 294 15.54 -13.35 -2.91
C TYR A 294 15.74 -11.84 -2.67
N HIS A 295 16.91 -11.34 -3.07
CA HIS A 295 17.26 -9.92 -2.95
C HIS A 295 17.76 -9.34 -4.26
N SER A 296 17.27 -8.15 -4.60
CA SER A 296 17.79 -7.32 -5.69
C SER A 296 18.12 -5.91 -5.19
N ASP A 297 19.31 -5.43 -5.54
CA ASP A 297 19.76 -4.07 -5.21
C ASP A 297 18.97 -3.00 -5.96
N LYS A 298 18.47 -3.33 -7.15
CA LYS A 298 17.63 -2.46 -7.97
C LYS A 298 16.25 -3.06 -8.14
N ASN A 299 15.24 -2.20 -8.13
CA ASN A 299 13.88 -2.60 -8.47
C ASN A 299 13.82 -2.84 -9.98
N GLU A 300 13.03 -3.82 -10.41
CA GLU A 300 12.87 -4.15 -11.82
C GLU A 300 11.75 -3.30 -12.41
N TYR A 301 12.07 -2.48 -13.41
CA TYR A 301 11.07 -1.78 -14.21
C TYR A 301 10.64 -2.64 -15.40
N VAL A 302 9.36 -2.99 -15.44
CA VAL A 302 8.73 -3.75 -16.51
C VAL A 302 7.87 -2.78 -17.32
N PRO A 303 8.33 -2.30 -18.50
CA PRO A 303 7.58 -1.33 -19.28
C PRO A 303 6.29 -1.95 -19.85
N GLY A 304 5.21 -1.17 -19.78
CA GLY A 304 3.94 -1.46 -20.42
C GLY A 304 3.93 -1.09 -21.90
N ILE A 305 2.79 -1.30 -22.57
CA ILE A 305 2.63 -0.93 -23.98
C ILE A 305 2.64 0.60 -24.12
N TRP A 306 3.43 1.09 -25.08
CA TRP A 306 3.42 2.50 -25.47
C TRP A 306 2.41 2.78 -26.58
N HIS A 307 1.56 3.77 -26.37
CA HIS A 307 0.60 4.29 -27.35
C HIS A 307 1.09 5.63 -27.92
N ALA A 308 1.43 5.64 -29.20
CA ALA A 308 2.00 6.80 -29.90
C ALA A 308 0.95 7.67 -30.61
N GLU A 309 -0.34 7.38 -30.44
CA GLU A 309 -1.43 8.03 -31.16
C GLU A 309 -1.53 9.53 -30.85
N GLU A 310 -1.87 10.33 -31.85
CA GLU A 310 -2.04 11.77 -31.74
C GLU A 310 -3.30 12.09 -30.92
N GLY A 311 -3.14 12.78 -29.79
CA GLY A 311 -4.24 13.10 -28.85
C GLY A 311 -4.09 12.48 -27.46
N ASP A 312 -3.19 11.51 -27.28
CA ASP A 312 -2.96 10.80 -26.01
C ASP A 312 -1.97 11.49 -25.07
N SER A 313 -1.93 12.82 -25.05
CA SER A 313 -0.91 13.59 -24.32
C SER A 313 -0.86 13.26 -22.82
N ARG A 314 -2.02 13.07 -22.17
CA ARG A 314 -2.12 12.69 -20.76
C ARG A 314 -1.51 11.31 -20.48
N PHE A 315 -1.83 10.31 -21.31
CA PHE A 315 -1.24 8.97 -21.18
C PHE A 315 0.28 9.02 -21.37
N GLN A 316 0.73 9.74 -22.39
CA GLN A 316 2.16 9.86 -22.69
C GLN A 316 2.93 10.59 -21.57
N GLU A 317 2.33 11.60 -20.94
CA GLU A 317 2.88 12.28 -19.78
C GLU A 317 2.95 11.35 -18.57
N ALA A 318 1.85 10.65 -18.27
CA ALA A 318 1.77 9.63 -17.22
C ALA A 318 2.84 8.54 -17.38
N TYR A 319 3.00 7.99 -18.59
CA TYR A 319 4.01 6.96 -18.89
C TYR A 319 5.44 7.50 -18.73
N ARG A 320 5.72 8.72 -19.25
CA ARG A 320 7.05 9.34 -19.09
C ARG A 320 7.39 9.56 -17.62
N LYS A 321 6.41 10.01 -16.82
CA LYS A 321 6.58 10.23 -15.40
C LYS A 321 6.84 8.91 -14.66
N ASP A 322 6.07 7.86 -14.96
CA ASP A 322 6.25 6.51 -14.41
C ASP A 322 7.65 5.94 -14.70
N ALA A 323 8.13 6.07 -15.95
CA ALA A 323 9.49 5.67 -16.32
C ALA A 323 10.55 6.50 -15.57
N SER A 324 10.37 7.82 -15.52
CA SER A 324 11.31 8.75 -14.86
C SER A 324 11.40 8.50 -13.37
N ASP A 325 10.27 8.32 -12.69
CA ASP A 325 10.20 8.00 -11.25
C ASP A 325 10.87 6.64 -10.96
N SER A 326 10.90 5.74 -11.95
CA SER A 326 11.60 4.45 -11.89
C SER A 326 13.09 4.54 -12.28
N GLY A 327 13.60 5.73 -12.61
CA GLY A 327 15.00 5.98 -12.98
C GLY A 327 15.35 5.72 -14.44
N TYR A 328 14.35 5.70 -15.34
CA TYR A 328 14.53 5.47 -16.77
C TYR A 328 14.08 6.68 -17.60
N THR A 329 14.78 6.96 -18.70
CA THR A 329 14.25 7.84 -19.74
C THR A 329 13.19 7.11 -20.57
N LEU A 330 12.38 7.86 -21.32
CA LEU A 330 11.40 7.25 -22.24
C LEU A 330 12.09 6.30 -23.23
N ASP A 331 13.19 6.73 -23.87
CA ASP A 331 13.90 5.91 -24.84
C ASP A 331 14.41 4.60 -24.23
N GLN A 332 14.90 4.65 -22.99
CA GLN A 332 15.33 3.44 -22.27
C GLN A 332 14.17 2.50 -21.98
N ALA A 333 13.02 3.03 -21.56
CA ALA A 333 11.80 2.25 -21.32
C ALA A 333 11.30 1.57 -22.61
N LEU A 334 11.30 2.28 -23.74
CA LEU A 334 10.87 1.74 -25.03
C LEU A 334 11.84 0.68 -25.57
N GLU A 335 13.15 0.83 -25.35
CA GLU A 335 14.14 -0.19 -25.70
C GLU A 335 13.97 -1.46 -24.85
N LEU A 336 13.65 -1.33 -23.56
CA LEU A 336 13.30 -2.47 -22.70
C LEU A 336 12.05 -3.20 -23.20
N LEU A 337 11.02 -2.45 -23.59
CA LEU A 337 9.78 -3.00 -24.15
C LEU A 337 10.03 -3.79 -25.44
N LYS A 338 10.85 -3.24 -26.33
CA LYS A 338 11.23 -3.89 -27.59
C LYS A 338 11.92 -5.23 -27.34
N LYS A 339 12.96 -5.23 -26.49
CA LYS A 339 13.70 -6.46 -26.12
C LYS A 339 12.80 -7.54 -25.53
N ARG A 340 11.85 -7.14 -24.68
CA ARG A 340 10.88 -8.07 -24.07
C ARG A 340 9.96 -8.70 -25.12
N THR A 341 9.47 -7.89 -26.06
CA THR A 341 8.59 -8.35 -27.14
C THR A 341 9.30 -9.31 -28.08
N GLU A 342 10.55 -9.03 -28.45
CA GLU A 342 11.39 -9.91 -29.28
C GLU A 342 11.68 -11.25 -28.58
N LYS A 343 11.98 -11.23 -27.27
CA LYS A 343 12.18 -12.47 -26.49
C LYS A 343 10.92 -13.33 -26.44
N ALA A 344 9.74 -12.71 -26.28
CA ALA A 344 8.47 -13.43 -26.30
C ALA A 344 8.21 -14.09 -27.67
N ALA A 345 8.49 -13.38 -28.77
CA ALA A 345 8.29 -13.89 -30.13
C ALA A 345 9.29 -14.99 -30.56
N GLY A 346 10.47 -15.07 -29.93
CA GLY A 346 11.49 -16.09 -30.19
C GLY A 346 11.41 -17.34 -29.29
N SER A 347 10.37 -17.43 -28.44
CA SER A 347 10.15 -18.55 -27.51
C SER A 347 9.06 -19.53 -28.01
N ASP A 348 8.46 -19.25 -29.17
CA ASP A 348 7.58 -20.14 -29.93
C ASP A 348 8.41 -20.97 -30.94
#